data_AF-A0A2N0ZGC0-F1
#
_entry.id   AF-A0A2N0ZGC0-F1
#
_cell.length_a   1.000
_cell.length_b   1.000
_cell.length_c   1.000
_cell.angle_alpha   90.00
_cell.angle_beta   90.00
_cell.angle_gamma   90.00
#
_symmetry.space_group_name_H-M   'P 1'
#
loop_
_entity.id
_entity.type
_entity.pdbx_description
1 polymer ?
#
loop_
_entity_poly.entity_id
_entity_poly.type
_entity_poly.pdbx_seq_one_letter_code
_entity_poly.pdbx_strand_id
1 'polypeptide(L)' 'MKNSKHVYKEGSYRFWLNTETGTLQMKFDGNQELYNVPRKSKLYARLLNDFFGALDDQRLKKTNTEQKGLAEPDEL' A
#
# COMPACT_ATOMS: atom_id res chain seq x y z
N MET A 1 7.01 10.99 15.40
CA MET A 1 7.36 10.07 14.29
C MET A 1 6.80 10.64 12.99
N LYS A 2 7.65 11.12 12.08
CA LYS A 2 7.23 11.85 10.85
C LYS A 2 7.58 11.14 9.53
N ASN A 3 8.02 9.87 9.54
CA ASN A 3 8.51 9.16 8.35
C ASN A 3 7.89 7.76 8.17
N SER A 4 6.56 7.68 8.15
CA SER A 4 5.87 6.47 7.69
C SER A 4 5.26 6.75 6.33
N LYS A 5 6.04 6.49 5.27
CA LYS A 5 5.65 6.84 3.89
C LYS A 5 4.53 5.94 3.32
N HIS A 6 4.27 4.79 3.94
CA HIS A 6 3.23 3.86 3.48
C HIS A 6 2.51 3.22 4.67
N VAL A 7 1.17 3.26 4.64
CA VAL A 7 0.28 2.64 5.62
C VAL A 7 -0.59 1.62 4.91
N TYR A 8 -0.54 0.37 5.36
CA TYR A 8 -1.42 -0.71 4.91
C TYR A 8 -2.34 -1.12 6.06
N LYS A 9 -3.61 -1.38 5.75
CA LYS A 9 -4.60 -1.81 6.75
C LYS A 9 -5.22 -3.12 6.30
N GLU A 10 -5.19 -4.11 7.19
CA GLU A 10 -5.83 -5.41 6.99
C GLU A 10 -6.67 -5.73 8.23
N GLY A 11 -8.00 -5.70 8.10
CA GLY A 11 -8.93 -5.87 9.23
C GLY A 11 -8.65 -4.90 10.38
N SER A 12 -8.33 -5.44 11.55
CA SER A 12 -7.97 -4.69 12.76
C SER A 12 -6.47 -4.38 12.87
N TYR A 13 -5.66 -4.65 11.85
CA TYR A 13 -4.23 -4.37 11.89
C TYR A 13 -3.89 -3.17 11.01
N ARG A 14 -2.99 -2.33 11.52
CA ARG A 14 -2.35 -1.27 10.77
C ARG A 14 -0.85 -1.56 10.68
N PHE A 15 -0.31 -1.44 9.48
CA PHE A 15 1.08 -1.69 9.17
C PHE A 15 1.72 -0.41 8.63
N TRP A 16 2.94 -0.12 9.06
CA TRP A 16 3.75 1.00 8.58
C TRP A 16 5.08 0.49 8.08
N LEU A 17 5.38 0.81 6.82
CA LEU A 17 6.68 0.53 6.22
C LEU A 17 7.49 1.83 6.14
N ASN A 18 8.62 1.85 6.84
CA ASN A 18 9.65 2.85 6.60
C ASN A 18 10.59 2.31 5.51
N THR A 19 10.45 2.85 4.30
CA THR A 19 11.20 2.42 3.11
C THR A 19 12.67 2.85 3.12
N GLU A 20 13.05 3.84 3.93
CA GLU A 20 14.42 4.34 4.04
C GLU A 20 15.27 3.37 4.88
N THR A 21 14.70 2.87 5.96
CA THR A 21 15.38 1.95 6.88
C THR A 21 15.05 0.49 6.59
N GLY A 22 13.95 0.19 5.90
CA GLY A 22 13.41 -1.16 5.76
C GLY A 22 12.80 -1.68 7.07
N THR A 23 12.26 -0.78 7.89
CA THR A 23 11.62 -1.14 9.15
C THR A 23 10.12 -1.27 8.94
N LEU A 24 9.57 -2.42 9.34
CA LEU A 24 8.14 -2.69 9.26
C LEU A 24 7.57 -2.78 10.67
N GLN A 25 6.55 -1.97 10.93
CA GLN A 25 5.86 -1.90 12.21
C GLN A 25 4.41 -2.29 12.04
N MET A 26 3.85 -2.99 13.02
CA MET A 26 2.44 -3.35 13.05
C MET A 26 1.81 -2.93 14.38
N LYS A 27 0.53 -2.58 14.33
CA LYS A 27 -0.29 -2.27 15.51
C LYS A 27 -1.67 -2.87 15.32
N PHE A 28 -2.20 -3.46 16.39
CA PHE A 28 -3.58 -3.90 16.46
C PHE A 28 -4.48 -2.75 16.91
N ASP A 29 -5.59 -2.54 16.21
CA ASP A 29 -6.62 -1.56 16.53
C ASP A 29 -7.30 -2.02 17.83
N GLY A 30 -6.94 -1.36 18.94
CA GLY A 30 -7.31 -1.77 20.30
C GLY A 30 -6.12 -2.00 21.23
N ASN A 31 -4.91 -2.16 20.69
CA ASN A 31 -3.69 -2.20 21.50
C ASN A 31 -2.87 -0.92 21.29
N GLN A 32 -2.21 -0.42 22.34
CA GLN A 32 -1.36 0.78 22.23
C GLN A 32 0.05 0.47 21.72
N GLU A 33 0.45 -0.81 21.72
CA GLU A 33 1.80 -1.24 21.39
C GLU A 33 2.06 -1.33 19.87
N LEU A 34 3.25 -0.89 19.48
CA LEU A 34 3.81 -1.04 18.13
C LEU A 34 4.81 -2.20 18.15
N TYR A 35 4.55 -3.21 17.33
CA TYR A 35 5.44 -4.35 17.18
C TYR A 35 6.31 -4.19 15.94
N ASN A 36 7.62 -4.36 16.09
CA ASN A 36 8.53 -4.46 14.95
C ASN A 36 8.44 -5.86 14.35
N VAL A 37 8.16 -5.94 13.05
CA VAL A 37 8.12 -7.21 12.33
C VAL A 37 9.56 -7.59 11.95
N PRO A 38 10.06 -8.77 12.37
CA PRO A 38 11.44 -9.18 12.06
C PRO A 38 11.65 -9.38 10.56
N ARG A 39 12.73 -8.81 10.01
CA ARG A 39 13.04 -8.90 8.55
C ARG A 39 13.20 -10.32 8.02
N LYS A 40 13.64 -11.26 8.87
CA LYS A 40 13.82 -12.67 8.53
C LYS A 40 12.53 -13.50 8.60
N SER A 41 11.41 -12.89 9.00
CA SER A 41 10.12 -13.58 9.11
C SER A 41 9.43 -13.70 7.75
N LYS A 42 8.67 -14.79 7.56
CA LYS A 42 7.81 -14.96 6.38
C LYS A 42 6.75 -13.85 6.28
N LEU A 43 6.28 -13.35 7.42
CA LEU A 43 5.33 -12.24 7.51
C LEU A 43 5.90 -10.96 6.89
N TYR A 44 7.16 -10.64 7.18
CA TYR A 44 7.82 -9.48 6.59
C TYR A 44 7.88 -9.54 5.06
N ALA A 45 8.28 -10.70 4.51
CA ALA A 45 8.36 -10.89 3.06
C ALA A 45 6.98 -10.75 2.39
N ARG A 46 5.94 -11.35 2.99
CA ARG A 46 4.56 -11.23 2.49
C ARG A 46 4.07 -9.78 2.53
N LEU A 47 4.25 -9.09 3.67
CA LEU A 47 3.81 -7.71 3.81
C LEU A 47 4.53 -6.80 2.83
N LEU A 48 5.84 -6.98 2.58
CA LEU A 48 6.52 -6.22 1.52
C LEU A 48 5.87 -6.44 0.15
N ASN A 49 5.55 -7.70 -0.20
CA ASN A 49 4.85 -7.99 -1.44
C ASN A 49 3.48 -7.31 -1.50
N ASP A 50 2.73 -7.26 -0.40
CA ASP A 50 1.43 -6.58 -0.35
C ASP A 50 1.59 -5.04 -0.44
N PHE A 51 2.60 -4.47 0.23
CA PHE A 51 2.90 -3.03 0.18
C PHE A 51 3.26 -2.56 -1.24
N PHE A 52 4.06 -3.35 -1.98
CA PHE A 52 4.50 -2.99 -3.32
C PHE A 52 3.55 -3.50 -4.42
N GLY A 53 2.89 -4.64 -4.22
CA GLY A 53 1.86 -5.16 -5.13
C GLY A 53 0.63 -4.26 -5.19
N ALA A 54 0.25 -3.63 -4.08
CA ALA A 54 -0.84 -2.66 -4.05
C ALA A 54 -0.53 -1.34 -4.80
N LEU A 55 0.75 -1.03 -5.07
CA LEU A 55 1.13 0.12 -5.90
C LEU A 55 0.92 -0.15 -7.39
N ASP A 56 1.08 -1.41 -7.83
CA ASP A 56 0.87 -1.81 -9.22
C ASP A 56 -0.62 -1.73 -9.59
N ASP A 57 -1.50 -2.19 -8.70
CA ASP A 57 -2.95 -2.15 -8.89
C ASP A 57 -3.52 -0.71 -8.88
N GLN A 58 -2.95 0.19 -8.07
CA GLN A 58 -3.33 1.61 -8.07
C GLN A 58 -2.86 2.37 -9.31
N ARG A 59 -1.79 1.92 -9.98
CA ARG A 59 -1.39 2.47 -11.29
C ARG A 59 -2.31 2.01 -12.41
N LEU A 60 -2.76 0.75 -12.36
CA LEU A 60 -3.64 0.18 -13.38
C LEU A 60 -5.05 0.80 -13.40
N LYS A 61 -5.54 1.29 -12.25
CA LYS A 61 -6.88 1.92 -12.16
C LYS A 61 -6.90 3.38 -12.62
N LYS A 62 -5.78 4.11 -12.58
CA LYS A 62 -5.74 5.52 -13.02
C LYS A 62 -5.62 5.67 -14.54
N THR A 63 -5.03 4.71 -15.24
CA THR A 63 -4.90 4.77 -16.71
C THR A 63 -6.19 4.43 -17.47
N ASN A 64 -7.24 3.91 -16.81
CA ASN A 64 -8.47 3.50 -17.49
C ASN A 64 -9.62 4.51 -17.42
N THR A 65 -9.44 5.67 -16.77
CA THR A 65 -10.50 6.71 -16.69
C THR A 65 -10.24 7.93 -17.59
N GLU A 66 -9.02 8.11 -18.11
CA GLU A 66 -8.68 9.27 -18.97
C GLU A 66 -8.72 8.98 -20.49
N GLN A 67 -9.19 7.80 -20.93
CA GLN A 67 -9.34 7.47 -22.37
C GLN A 67 -10.78 7.21 -22.82
N LYS A 68 -11.77 7.88 -22.20
CA LYS A 68 -13.18 7.81 -22.64
C LYS A 68 -13.76 9.19 -22.98
N GLY A 69 -12.97 10.00 -23.68
CA GLY A 69 -13.43 11.29 -24.18
C GLY A 69 -12.58 11.76 -25.35
N LEU A 70 -12.70 11.08 -26.50
CA LEU A 70 -12.47 11.66 -27.83
C LEU A 70 -12.78 10.57 -28.89
N ALA A 71 -14.00 10.57 -29.42
CA ALA A 71 -14.35 10.12 -30.77
C ALA A 71 -15.87 9.98 -30.89
N GLU A 72 -16.56 11.09 -31.07
CA GLU A 72 -17.75 11.10 -31.92
C GLU A 72 -17.39 12.00 -33.10
N PRO A 73 -17.16 11.47 -34.32
CA PRO A 73 -17.23 12.30 -35.50
C PRO A 73 -18.70 12.65 -35.73
N ASP A 74 -19.02 13.94 -35.68
CA ASP A 74 -20.27 14.51 -36.19
C ASP A 74 -20.41 14.11 -37.67
N GLU A 75 -21.32 13.19 -37.96
CA GLU A 75 -21.88 13.02 -39.31
C GLU A 75 -23.18 13.81 -39.39
N LEU A 76 -23.17 14.93 -40.13
CA LEU A 76 -24.26 15.42 -41.00
C LEU A 76 -23.83 16.66 -41.80
#